data_AF-A0A5B8W597-F1
#
_entry.id   AF-A0A5B8W597-F1
#
_cell.length_a   1.000
_cell.length_b   1.000
_cell.length_c   1.000
_cell.angle_alpha   90.00
_cell.angle_beta   90.00
_cell.angle_gamma   90.00
#
_symmetry.space_group_name_H-M   'P 1'
#
loop_
_entity.id
_entity.type
_entity.pdbx_description
1 polymer ?
#
loop_
_entity_poly.entity_id
_entity_poly.type
_entity_poly.pdbx_seq_one_letter_code
_entity_poly.pdbx_strand_id
1 'polypeptide(L)'
;MKSFYYLLITGIISITICLSFTIANNGNRTQVKITETFSLFKLEASYSRDQTKKVEAFINQTLKPVTVFKNADELDTRVTLGDSSNFYIRASAGWLLVKVDKDTNSAVSLLRLKNLCGQLSKNVIK
;
A
#
# COMPACT_ATOMS: atom_id res chain seq x y z
N MET A 1 5.22 -8.68 -44.71
CA MET A 1 5.20 -7.53 -43.78
C MET A 1 3.93 -7.42 -42.91
N LYS A 2 2.85 -8.16 -43.15
CA LYS A 2 1.65 -8.14 -42.28
C LYS A 2 1.78 -9.04 -41.03
N SER A 3 2.59 -10.10 -41.08
CA SER A 3 2.78 -11.05 -39.96
C SER A 3 3.59 -10.51 -38.78
N PHE A 4 4.42 -9.47 -38.98
CA PHE A 4 5.15 -8.82 -37.88
C PHE A 4 4.25 -7.89 -37.04
N TYR A 5 3.17 -7.37 -37.64
CA TYR A 5 2.22 -6.50 -36.93
C TYR A 5 1.41 -7.29 -35.89
N TYR A 6 1.07 -8.55 -36.19
CA TYR A 6 0.37 -9.43 -35.25
C TYR A 6 1.25 -9.85 -34.06
N LEU A 7 2.57 -9.98 -34.23
CA LEU A 7 3.51 -10.25 -33.13
C LEU A 7 3.74 -9.03 -32.23
N LEU A 8 3.65 -7.81 -32.78
CA LEU A 8 3.74 -6.58 -31.99
C LEU A 8 2.46 -6.29 -31.19
N ILE A 9 1.28 -6.66 -31.72
CA ILE A 9 0.01 -6.49 -30.99
C ILE A 9 -0.14 -7.49 -29.84
N THR A 10 0.26 -8.75 -30.02
CA THR A 10 0.15 -9.75 -28.95
C THR A 10 1.18 -9.56 -27.83
N GLY A 11 2.32 -8.92 -28.12
CA GLY A 11 3.36 -8.60 -27.13
C GLY A 11 2.96 -7.51 -26.13
N ILE A 12 2.15 -6.52 -26.53
CA ILE A 12 1.72 -5.41 -25.67
C ILE A 12 0.60 -5.83 -24.70
N ILE A 13 -0.15 -6.89 -25.02
CA ILE A 13 -1.27 -7.37 -24.20
C ILE A 13 -0.82 -8.36 -23.10
N SER A 14 0.39 -8.93 -23.21
CA SER A 14 0.74 -10.12 -22.41
C SER A 14 1.40 -9.86 -21.05
N ILE A 15 1.92 -8.67 -20.71
CA ILE A 15 2.71 -8.50 -19.47
C ILE A 15 2.17 -7.34 -18.63
N THR A 16 0.90 -7.43 -18.26
CA THR A 16 0.47 -6.82 -16.99
C THR A 16 0.62 -7.89 -15.92
N ILE A 17 1.87 -8.16 -15.53
CA ILE A 17 2.19 -9.04 -14.39
C ILE A 17 1.69 -8.32 -13.13
N CYS A 18 0.41 -8.54 -12.83
CA CYS A 18 -0.22 -8.04 -11.62
C CYS A 18 0.16 -9.02 -10.50
N LEU A 19 1.33 -8.82 -9.90
CA LEU A 19 1.77 -9.58 -8.72
C LEU A 19 0.88 -9.20 -7.55
N SER A 20 -0.23 -9.91 -7.41
CA SER A 20 -1.12 -9.82 -6.26
C SER A 20 -0.74 -10.92 -5.29
N PHE A 21 0.01 -10.56 -4.25
CA PHE A 21 0.28 -11.47 -3.13
C PHE A 21 -0.78 -11.23 -2.05
N THR A 22 -1.52 -12.29 -1.71
CA THR A 22 -2.45 -12.30 -0.59
C THR A 22 -1.87 -13.19 0.50
N ILE A 23 -1.64 -12.63 1.68
CA ILE A 23 -1.31 -13.40 2.88
C ILE A 23 -2.59 -13.53 3.68
N ALA A 24 -3.11 -14.76 3.79
CA ALA A 24 -4.29 -15.09 4.59
C ALA A 24 -3.87 -16.02 5.73
N ASN A 25 -4.17 -15.64 6.97
CA ASN A 25 -3.85 -16.44 8.16
C ASN A 25 -5.14 -17.10 8.67
N ASN A 26 -5.19 -18.44 8.70
CA ASN A 26 -6.43 -19.24 8.78
C ASN A 26 -7.08 -19.31 10.18
N GLY A 27 -6.91 -18.30 11.03
CA GLY A 27 -7.46 -18.27 12.40
C GLY A 27 -8.09 -16.94 12.83
N ASN A 28 -7.78 -15.84 12.14
CA ASN A 28 -8.31 -14.51 12.42
C ASN A 28 -8.67 -13.82 11.09
N ARG A 29 -9.64 -12.90 11.10
CA ARG A 29 -10.11 -12.14 9.91
C ARG A 29 -9.06 -11.13 9.38
N THR A 30 -7.80 -11.50 9.42
CA THR A 30 -6.67 -10.69 9.00
C THR A 30 -6.33 -11.03 7.55
N GLN A 31 -6.39 -10.04 6.67
CA GLN A 31 -6.01 -10.18 5.26
C GLN A 31 -5.14 -9.01 4.87
N VAL A 32 -4.00 -9.28 4.24
CA VAL A 32 -3.18 -8.25 3.61
C VAL A 32 -3.07 -8.56 2.13
N LYS A 33 -3.46 -7.57 1.32
CA LYS A 33 -3.38 -7.60 -0.13
C LYS A 33 -2.44 -6.51 -0.59
N ILE A 34 -1.35 -6.92 -1.24
CA ILE A 34 -0.44 -6.01 -1.91
C ILE A 34 -0.71 -6.11 -3.42
N THR A 35 -0.92 -4.97 -4.05
CA THR A 35 -1.07 -4.87 -5.51
C THR A 35 -0.02 -3.90 -6.03
N GLU A 36 0.80 -4.38 -6.95
CA GLU A 36 1.82 -3.58 -7.59
C GLU A 36 1.62 -3.59 -9.11
N THR A 37 1.50 -2.40 -9.70
CA THR A 37 1.45 -2.17 -11.15
C THR A 37 2.62 -1.29 -11.57
N PHE A 38 2.71 -0.92 -12.85
CA PHE A 38 3.78 -0.03 -13.33
C PHE A 38 3.80 1.33 -12.62
N SER A 39 2.63 1.96 -12.43
CA SER A 39 2.49 3.31 -11.87
C SER A 39 1.99 3.34 -10.42
N LEU A 40 1.54 2.21 -9.86
CA LEU A 40 0.93 2.18 -8.53
C LEU A 40 1.51 1.08 -7.64
N PHE A 41 1.73 1.42 -6.38
CA PHE A 41 1.83 0.46 -5.29
C PHE A 41 0.65 0.65 -4.34
N LYS A 42 -0.08 -0.43 -4.04
CA LYS A 42 -1.24 -0.42 -3.15
C LYS A 42 -1.09 -1.50 -2.09
N LEU A 43 -1.25 -1.12 -0.82
CA LEU A 43 -1.48 -2.03 0.28
C LEU A 43 -2.92 -1.86 0.76
N GLU A 44 -3.64 -2.96 0.88
CA GLU A 44 -4.98 -3.02 1.43
C GLU A 44 -4.99 -4.10 2.50
N ALA A 45 -5.38 -3.74 3.72
CA ALA A 45 -5.34 -4.63 4.86
C ALA A 45 -6.65 -4.57 5.64
N SER A 46 -7.17 -5.75 5.94
CA SER A 46 -8.27 -5.96 6.88
C SER A 46 -7.70 -6.64 8.12
N TYR A 47 -8.11 -6.20 9.30
CA TYR A 47 -7.64 -6.69 10.59
C TYR A 47 -8.74 -6.56 11.64
N SER A 48 -8.53 -7.16 12.81
CA SER A 48 -9.53 -7.07 13.87
C SER A 48 -9.63 -5.65 14.44
N ARG A 49 -10.84 -5.20 14.79
CA ARG A 49 -11.06 -3.79 15.22
C ARG A 49 -10.22 -3.39 16.44
N ASP A 50 -9.90 -4.31 17.33
CA ASP A 50 -9.01 -4.11 18.48
C ASP A 50 -7.55 -3.81 18.10
N GLN A 51 -7.12 -4.20 16.89
CA GLN A 51 -5.79 -3.89 16.36
C GLN A 51 -5.71 -2.47 15.78
N THR A 52 -6.84 -1.77 15.56
CA THR A 52 -6.88 -0.43 14.94
C THR A 52 -5.95 0.55 15.66
N LYS A 53 -6.00 0.62 16.99
CA LYS A 53 -5.14 1.54 17.76
C LYS A 53 -3.66 1.19 17.65
N LYS A 54 -3.30 -0.09 17.49
CA LYS A 54 -1.91 -0.52 17.25
C LYS A 54 -1.43 -0.10 15.85
N VAL A 55 -2.29 -0.23 14.84
CA VAL A 55 -2.00 0.19 13.45
C VAL A 55 -1.82 1.71 13.38
N GLU A 56 -2.74 2.49 13.93
CA GLU A 56 -2.66 3.95 13.98
C GLU A 56 -1.37 4.42 14.68
N ALA A 57 -1.08 3.85 15.85
CA ALA A 57 0.12 4.18 16.62
C ALA A 57 1.40 3.85 15.85
N PHE A 58 1.47 2.69 15.20
CA PHE A 58 2.62 2.28 14.39
C PHE A 58 2.87 3.25 13.23
N ILE A 59 1.82 3.65 12.51
CA ILE A 59 1.95 4.59 11.40
C ILE A 59 2.41 5.96 11.90
N ASN A 60 1.79 6.49 12.96
CA ASN A 60 2.20 7.77 13.55
C ASN A 60 3.64 7.73 14.07
N GLN A 61 4.08 6.62 14.67
CA GLN A 61 5.46 6.46 15.16
C GLN A 61 6.46 6.40 14.01
N THR A 62 6.13 5.68 12.94
CA THR A 62 7.03 5.47 11.80
C THR A 62 7.17 6.73 10.92
N LEU A 63 6.11 7.54 10.86
CA LEU A 63 6.07 8.75 10.04
C LEU A 63 6.45 10.03 10.78
N LYS A 64 6.93 9.93 12.03
CA LYS A 64 7.41 11.11 12.78
C LYS A 64 8.39 11.95 11.94
N PRO A 65 8.25 13.28 11.95
CA PRO A 65 7.38 14.08 12.82
C PRO A 65 5.92 14.20 12.34
N VAL A 66 5.56 13.64 11.17
CA VAL A 66 4.20 13.74 10.62
C VAL A 66 3.24 12.85 11.41
N THR A 67 2.23 13.46 12.02
CA THR A 67 1.13 12.75 12.70
C THR A 67 -0.04 12.65 11.73
N VAL A 68 -0.31 11.44 11.27
CA VAL A 68 -1.35 11.14 10.27
C VAL A 68 -2.70 10.93 10.92
N PHE A 69 -2.74 10.20 12.04
CA PHE A 69 -3.96 9.95 12.80
C PHE A 69 -4.04 10.90 14.00
N LYS A 70 -5.00 11.85 13.98
CA LYS A 70 -5.27 12.83 15.05
C LYS A 70 -6.58 12.52 15.78
N ASN A 71 -6.74 11.30 16.29
CA ASN A 71 -7.97 10.80 16.94
C ASN A 71 -9.21 10.71 16.03
N ALA A 72 -9.04 10.58 14.72
CA ALA A 72 -10.15 10.36 13.81
C ALA A 72 -10.46 8.85 13.71
N ASP A 73 -11.74 8.47 13.84
CA ASP A 73 -12.19 7.08 13.65
C ASP A 73 -12.12 6.62 12.20
N GLU A 74 -12.15 7.59 11.28
CA GLU A 74 -11.94 7.41 9.85
C GLU A 74 -10.93 8.43 9.34
N LEU A 75 -10.12 8.01 8.38
CA LEU A 75 -9.16 8.85 7.69
C LEU A 75 -9.30 8.62 6.19
N ASP A 76 -9.27 9.70 5.43
CA ASP A 76 -9.21 9.66 3.97
C ASP A 76 -8.45 10.90 3.51
N THR A 77 -7.14 10.76 3.26
CA THR A 77 -6.30 11.92 2.95
C THR A 77 -5.05 11.58 2.17
N ARG A 78 -4.47 12.59 1.54
CA ARG A 78 -3.14 12.54 0.94
C ARG A 78 -2.14 13.12 1.93
N VAL A 79 -1.06 12.38 2.17
CA VAL A 79 0.03 12.76 3.07
C VAL A 79 1.27 13.04 2.24
N THR A 80 1.90 14.16 2.52
CA THR A 80 3.22 14.55 2.00
C THR A 80 4.20 14.57 3.17
N LEU A 81 5.29 13.82 3.06
CA LEU A 81 6.36 13.80 4.04
C LEU A 81 7.40 14.89 3.73
N GLY A 82 8.26 15.21 4.70
CA GLY A 82 9.29 16.24 4.54
C GLY A 82 10.36 15.92 3.48
N ASP A 83 10.47 14.65 3.05
CA ASP A 83 11.32 14.21 1.94
C ASP A 83 10.58 14.22 0.58
N SER A 84 9.46 14.96 0.49
CA SER A 84 8.58 15.06 -0.67
C SER A 84 7.91 13.74 -1.06
N SER A 85 7.96 12.70 -0.22
CA SER A 85 7.21 11.46 -0.47
C SER A 85 5.72 11.72 -0.34
N ASN A 86 4.95 11.29 -1.35
CA ASN A 86 3.51 11.50 -1.44
C ASN A 86 2.77 10.17 -1.46
N PHE A 87 1.79 10.00 -0.59
CA PHE A 87 0.93 8.82 -0.61
C PHE A 87 -0.47 9.17 -0.16
N TYR A 88 -1.42 8.34 -0.58
CA TYR A 88 -2.80 8.41 -0.14
C TYR A 88 -3.05 7.33 0.90
N ILE A 89 -3.70 7.71 1.99
CA ILE A 89 -4.08 6.81 3.07
C ILE A 89 -5.57 6.94 3.34
N ARG A 90 -6.23 5.80 3.41
CA ARG A 90 -7.61 5.70 3.88
C ARG A 90 -7.68 4.63 4.96
N ALA A 91 -8.34 4.90 6.06
CA ALA A 91 -8.42 3.98 7.18
C ALA A 91 -9.77 4.10 7.89
N SER A 92 -10.20 3.00 8.48
CA SER A 92 -11.32 2.92 9.40
C SER A 92 -11.09 1.77 10.38
N ALA A 93 -11.96 1.61 11.37
CA ALA A 93 -11.81 0.54 12.35
C ALA A 93 -11.78 -0.86 11.69
N GLY A 94 -10.64 -1.54 11.78
CA GLY A 94 -10.41 -2.86 11.19
C GLY A 94 -9.97 -2.87 9.72
N TRP A 95 -9.70 -1.70 9.11
CA TRP A 95 -9.32 -1.63 7.70
C TRP A 95 -8.37 -0.48 7.38
N LEU A 96 -7.42 -0.73 6.50
CA LEU A 96 -6.44 0.24 6.03
C LEU A 96 -6.17 0.08 4.53
N LEU A 97 -6.06 1.20 3.84
CA LEU A 97 -5.61 1.32 2.47
C LEU A 97 -4.50 2.37 2.37
N VAL A 98 -3.39 1.98 1.76
CA VAL A 98 -2.29 2.86 1.40
C VAL A 98 -2.07 2.75 -0.11
N LYS A 99 -2.03 3.89 -0.80
CA LYS A 99 -1.74 3.99 -2.24
C LYS A 99 -0.57 4.92 -2.44
N VAL A 100 0.42 4.46 -3.18
CA VAL A 100 1.62 5.21 -3.55
C VAL A 100 1.70 5.25 -5.07
N ASP A 101 1.64 6.45 -5.61
CA ASP A 101 1.85 6.69 -7.03
C ASP A 101 3.37 6.72 -7.30
N LYS A 102 3.82 5.83 -8.17
CA LYS A 102 5.24 5.63 -8.49
C LYS A 102 5.79 6.71 -9.42
N ASP A 103 4.93 7.34 -10.21
CA ASP A 103 5.31 8.35 -11.17
C ASP A 103 5.57 9.71 -10.48
N THR A 104 4.95 9.90 -9.31
CA THR A 104 5.07 11.12 -8.49
C THR A 104 6.05 10.99 -7.31
N ASN A 105 6.69 9.84 -7.13
CA ASN A 105 7.63 9.58 -6.03
C ASN A 105 8.99 9.14 -6.55
N SER A 106 10.06 9.57 -5.86
CA SER A 106 11.40 9.05 -6.13
C SER A 106 11.49 7.55 -5.81
N ALA A 107 12.43 6.84 -6.43
CA ALA A 107 12.67 5.42 -6.14
C ALA A 107 12.99 5.18 -4.64
N VAL A 108 13.69 6.11 -4.01
CA VAL A 108 14.03 6.05 -2.58
C VAL A 108 12.78 6.20 -1.71
N SER A 109 11.92 7.18 -2.02
CA SER A 109 10.62 7.40 -1.37
C SER A 109 9.74 6.16 -1.50
N LEU A 110 9.65 5.59 -2.70
CA LEU A 110 8.88 4.38 -2.97
C LEU A 110 9.39 3.20 -2.14
N LEU A 111 10.71 2.96 -2.10
CA LEU A 111 11.31 1.89 -1.30
C LEU A 111 11.00 2.07 0.20
N ARG A 112 11.10 3.30 0.71
CA ARG A 112 10.79 3.62 2.11
C ARG A 112 9.31 3.33 2.44
N LEU A 113 8.39 3.75 1.59
CA LEU A 113 6.95 3.51 1.76
C LEU A 113 6.59 2.03 1.68
N LYS A 114 7.21 1.28 0.75
CA LYS A 114 7.08 -0.17 0.67
C LYS A 114 7.59 -0.87 1.92
N ASN A 115 8.74 -0.44 2.45
CA ASN A 115 9.29 -0.99 3.68
C ASN A 115 8.38 -0.72 4.89
N LEU A 116 7.77 0.45 4.98
CA LEU A 116 6.76 0.77 6.00
C LEU A 116 5.57 -0.18 5.91
N CYS A 117 5.02 -0.36 4.70
CA CYS A 117 3.92 -1.28 4.44
C CYS A 117 4.27 -2.74 4.80
N GLY A 118 5.50 -3.18 4.47
CA GLY A 118 6.01 -4.49 4.83
C GLY A 118 6.17 -4.68 6.34
N GLN A 119 6.66 -3.68 7.06
CA GLN A 119 6.78 -3.74 8.52
C GLN A 119 5.41 -3.76 9.20
N LEU A 120 4.45 -2.97 8.71
CA LEU A 120 3.08 -2.97 9.23
C LEU A 120 2.44 -4.37 9.08
N SER A 121 2.56 -4.96 7.88
CA SER A 121 2.04 -6.29 7.58
C SER A 121 2.71 -7.42 8.38
N LYS A 122 3.97 -7.27 8.80
CA LYS A 122 4.69 -8.33 9.53
C LYS A 122 4.56 -8.20 11.05
N ASN A 123 4.58 -6.97 11.55
CA ASN A 123 4.74 -6.70 12.98
C ASN A 123 3.42 -6.39 13.69
N VAL A 124 2.46 -5.79 12.98
CA VAL A 124 1.23 -5.27 13.60
C VAL A 124 0.00 -6.08 13.19
N ILE A 125 -0.13 -6.34 11.90
CA ILE A 125 -1.27 -7.05 11.31
C ILE A 125 -0.91 -8.54 11.24
N LYS A 126 -1.41 -9.35 12.19
CA LYS A 126 -1.09 -10.78 12.35
C LYS A 126 -2.32 -11.68 12.21
#